data_AF-A0A822DHU9-F1
#
_entry.id   AF-A0A822DHU9-F1
#
_cell.length_a   1.000
_cell.length_b   1.000
_cell.length_c   1.000
_cell.angle_alpha   90.00
_cell.angle_beta   90.00
_cell.angle_gamma   90.00
#
_symmetry.space_group_name_H-M   'P 1'
#
loop_
_entity.id
_entity.type
_entity.pdbx_description
1 polymer ?
#
loop_
_entity_poly.entity_id
_entity_poly.type
_entity_poly.pdbx_seq_one_letter_code
_entity_poly.pdbx_strand_id
1 'polypeptide(L)'
;SPAAAGGLKFHDIILAVNSQDVTANDYNEVKWALKAAQENNNVELLVIDKRYYDYLIEKHVLFDSTFAKTIDTPQRMPRDYKSFPKHTPRTCEIQLSSTDQSLGFDITHGDNNVGVWIQEVQPNTPASGTLLRKCDRILEINDDFVDDEPIETIKQKLKAAKSNRYLKLYVVDTAMYRYFKKNKILLKRTNIEECSFMKQKQESSKQNEEE
;
A
#
# COMPACT_ATOMS: atom_id res chain seq x y z
N SER A 1 0.65 -0.01 10.62
CA SER A 1 1.42 -1.16 11.11
C SER A 1 2.79 -0.68 11.57
N PRO A 2 3.58 -1.49 12.32
CA PRO A 2 4.95 -1.13 12.70
C PRO A 2 5.82 -0.76 11.48
N ALA A 3 5.77 -1.53 10.39
CA ALA A 3 6.48 -1.23 9.15
C ALA A 3 6.14 0.15 8.57
N ALA A 4 4.84 0.52 8.54
CA ALA A 4 4.43 1.83 8.05
C ALA A 4 4.91 2.97 8.97
N ALA A 5 4.90 2.77 10.30
CA ALA A 5 5.42 3.74 11.26
C ALA A 5 6.96 3.86 11.19
N GLY A 6 7.65 2.78 10.85
CA GLY A 6 9.09 2.76 10.58
C GLY A 6 9.47 3.36 9.22
N GLY A 7 8.50 3.89 8.47
CA GLY A 7 8.75 4.57 7.21
C GLY A 7 9.01 3.67 6.01
N LEU A 8 8.81 2.34 6.12
CA LEU A 8 8.97 1.44 4.99
C LEU A 8 8.03 1.82 3.83
N LYS A 9 8.59 1.81 2.63
CA LYS A 9 7.91 2.11 1.37
C LYS A 9 7.90 0.89 0.46
N PHE A 10 7.05 0.94 -0.57
CA PHE A 10 7.11 -0.08 -1.60
C PHE A 10 8.42 0.07 -2.38
N HIS A 11 8.98 -1.07 -2.79
CA HIS A 11 10.28 -1.15 -3.47
C HIS A 11 11.48 -0.76 -2.61
N ASP A 12 11.32 -0.65 -1.29
CA ASP A 12 12.49 -0.69 -0.41
C ASP A 12 13.13 -2.07 -0.49
N ILE A 13 14.45 -2.10 -0.69
CA ILE A 13 15.28 -3.31 -0.65
C ILE A 13 15.77 -3.49 0.78
N ILE A 14 15.60 -4.69 1.32
CA ILE A 14 16.13 -5.06 2.64
C ILE A 14 17.59 -5.48 2.46
N LEU A 15 18.50 -4.70 3.03
CA LEU A 15 19.94 -5.00 3.04
C LEU A 15 20.33 -5.86 4.24
N ALA A 16 19.71 -5.62 5.39
CA ALA A 16 19.97 -6.40 6.60
C ALA A 16 18.71 -6.56 7.47
N VAL A 17 18.66 -7.68 8.21
CA VAL A 17 17.66 -7.96 9.25
C VAL A 17 18.41 -8.21 10.57
N ASN A 18 18.15 -7.41 11.61
CA ASN A 18 18.85 -7.47 12.90
C ASN A 18 20.38 -7.53 12.76
N SER A 19 20.93 -6.56 12.00
CA SER A 19 22.36 -6.45 11.67
C SER A 19 22.97 -7.59 10.83
N GLN A 20 22.20 -8.61 10.45
CA GLN A 20 22.64 -9.65 9.53
C GLN A 20 22.39 -9.23 8.09
N ASP A 21 23.44 -9.17 7.27
CA ASP A 21 23.31 -8.91 5.83
C ASP A 21 22.46 -9.99 5.17
N VAL A 22 21.50 -9.57 4.35
CA VAL A 22 20.61 -10.46 3.59
C VAL A 22 20.63 -10.18 2.09
N THR A 23 21.63 -9.46 1.59
CA THR A 23 21.67 -9.02 0.18
C THR A 23 21.86 -10.17 -0.80
N ALA A 24 22.50 -11.26 -0.36
CA ALA A 24 22.70 -12.47 -1.15
C ALA A 24 21.57 -13.51 -0.98
N ASN A 25 20.62 -13.27 -0.08
CA ASN A 25 19.58 -14.22 0.26
C ASN A 25 18.43 -14.21 -0.74
N ASP A 26 17.78 -15.38 -0.90
CA ASP A 26 16.55 -15.46 -1.66
C ASP A 26 15.32 -14.98 -0.85
N TYR A 27 14.18 -14.89 -1.53
CA TYR A 27 12.93 -14.45 -0.91
C TYR A 27 12.54 -15.26 0.34
N ASN A 28 12.73 -16.58 0.32
CA ASN A 28 12.33 -17.46 1.42
C ASN A 28 13.26 -17.30 2.62
N GLU A 29 14.55 -17.19 2.37
CA GLU A 29 15.56 -16.95 3.40
C GLU A 29 15.33 -15.62 4.11
N VAL A 30 15.13 -14.52 3.37
CA VAL A 30 14.78 -13.21 3.95
C VAL A 30 13.48 -13.30 4.76
N LYS A 31 12.47 -13.98 4.22
CA LYS A 31 11.19 -14.18 4.91
C LYS A 31 11.33 -14.98 6.20
N TRP A 32 12.23 -15.96 6.25
CA TRP A 32 12.54 -16.69 7.47
C TRP A 32 13.30 -15.83 8.48
N ALA A 33 14.29 -15.05 8.04
CA ALA A 33 14.99 -14.11 8.91
C ALA A 33 14.02 -13.11 9.58
N LEU A 34 13.07 -12.56 8.81
CA LEU A 34 12.02 -11.67 9.34
C LEU A 34 11.11 -12.37 10.37
N LYS A 35 10.76 -13.64 10.14
CA LYS A 35 9.96 -14.42 11.10
C LYS A 35 10.73 -14.67 12.40
N ALA A 36 11.99 -15.08 12.31
CA ALA A 36 12.83 -15.29 13.48
C ALA A 36 13.06 -13.99 14.27
N ALA A 37 13.26 -12.85 13.58
CA ALA A 37 13.34 -11.54 14.21
C ALA A 37 12.03 -11.18 14.96
N GLN A 38 10.89 -11.49 14.35
CA GLN A 38 9.58 -11.24 14.95
C GLN A 38 9.37 -12.02 16.26
N GLU A 39 9.86 -13.26 16.36
CA GLU A 39 9.78 -14.09 17.58
C GLU A 39 10.54 -13.46 18.76
N ASN A 40 11.59 -12.69 18.48
CA ASN A 40 12.37 -11.96 19.47
C ASN A 40 11.75 -10.60 19.88
N ASN A 41 10.54 -10.28 19.40
CA ASN A 41 9.81 -9.03 19.62
C ASN A 41 10.56 -7.75 19.20
N ASN A 42 11.65 -7.88 18.43
CA ASN A 42 12.40 -6.75 17.90
C ASN A 42 12.84 -7.04 16.47
N VAL A 43 12.47 -6.15 15.55
CA VAL A 43 12.82 -6.24 14.14
C VAL A 43 13.46 -4.93 13.73
N GLU A 44 14.77 -4.98 13.49
CA GLU A 44 15.56 -3.91 12.90
C GLU A 44 15.81 -4.24 11.44
N LEU A 45 15.55 -3.28 10.56
CA LEU A 45 15.77 -3.42 9.12
C LEU A 45 16.68 -2.30 8.63
N LEU A 46 17.75 -2.68 7.94
CA LEU A 46 18.47 -1.74 7.08
C LEU A 46 17.84 -1.82 5.68
N VAL A 47 17.27 -0.72 5.21
CA VAL A 47 16.57 -0.66 3.93
C VAL A 47 17.07 0.49 3.06
N ILE A 48 16.87 0.36 1.76
CA ILE A 48 17.25 1.37 0.75
C ILE A 48 16.21 1.42 -0.37
N ASP A 49 15.87 2.61 -0.87
CA ASP A 49 15.01 2.77 -2.06
C ASP A 49 15.66 2.05 -3.26
N LYS A 50 14.89 1.22 -3.96
CA LYS A 50 15.41 0.43 -5.10
C LYS A 50 16.13 1.27 -6.16
N ARG A 51 15.64 2.46 -6.51
CA ARG A 51 16.29 3.27 -7.56
C ARG A 51 17.65 3.74 -7.10
N TYR A 52 17.77 4.10 -5.82
CA TYR A 52 19.06 4.47 -5.26
C TYR A 52 19.99 3.25 -5.13
N TYR A 53 19.46 2.09 -4.75
CA TYR A 53 20.20 0.83 -4.77
C TYR A 53 20.75 0.52 -6.17
N ASP A 54 19.90 0.53 -7.19
CA ASP A 54 20.28 0.27 -8.58
C ASP A 54 21.42 1.22 -9.02
N TYR A 55 21.32 2.52 -8.67
CA TYR A 55 22.35 3.51 -8.94
C TYR A 55 23.69 3.18 -8.27
N LEU A 56 23.69 2.81 -6.98
CA LEU A 56 24.92 2.47 -6.25
C LEU A 56 25.61 1.23 -6.84
N ILE A 57 24.82 0.20 -7.19
CA ILE A 57 25.33 -1.00 -7.86
C ILE A 57 25.95 -0.66 -9.21
N GLU A 58 25.28 0.15 -10.04
CA GLU A 58 25.80 0.59 -11.34
C GLU A 58 27.11 1.37 -11.21
N LYS A 59 27.25 2.18 -10.15
CA LYS A 59 28.46 2.97 -9.88
C LYS A 59 29.54 2.23 -9.08
N HIS A 60 29.32 0.96 -8.74
CA HIS A 60 30.21 0.17 -7.89
C HIS A 60 30.53 0.85 -6.55
N VAL A 61 29.55 1.57 -5.97
CA VAL A 61 29.68 2.24 -4.69
C VAL A 61 29.24 1.28 -3.58
N LEU A 62 30.09 1.11 -2.57
CA LEU A 62 29.77 0.27 -1.40
C LEU A 62 28.71 0.94 -0.52
N PHE A 63 27.87 0.11 0.11
CA PHE A 63 26.91 0.58 1.09
C PHE A 63 27.62 0.91 2.40
N ASP A 64 27.40 2.13 2.90
CA ASP A 64 27.84 2.52 4.23
C ASP A 64 26.61 2.82 5.08
N SER A 65 26.30 1.90 6.01
CA SER A 65 25.13 1.98 6.87
C SER A 65 25.20 3.15 7.85
N THR A 66 26.35 3.79 8.04
CA THR A 66 26.49 4.96 8.93
C THR A 66 25.74 6.19 8.41
N PHE A 67 25.43 6.25 7.11
CA PHE A 67 24.58 7.28 6.52
C PHE A 67 23.07 7.00 6.68
N ALA A 68 22.69 5.83 7.19
CA ALA A 68 21.29 5.47 7.36
C ALA A 68 20.65 6.31 8.46
N LYS A 69 19.45 6.81 8.18
CA LYS A 69 18.61 7.46 9.20
C LYS A 69 17.85 6.38 9.99
N THR A 70 18.04 6.35 11.29
CA THR A 70 17.27 5.48 12.19
C THR A 70 15.86 6.05 12.43
N ILE A 71 14.85 5.18 12.38
CA ILE A 71 13.45 5.52 12.67
C ILE A 71 12.91 4.50 13.68
N ASP A 72 12.64 4.95 14.90
CA ASP A 72 12.04 4.10 15.93
C ASP A 72 10.53 4.02 15.78
N THR A 73 9.99 2.81 15.74
CA THR A 73 8.55 2.60 15.75
C THR A 73 7.98 2.75 17.17
N PRO A 74 6.73 3.23 17.31
CA PRO A 74 6.12 3.36 18.64
C PRO A 74 5.90 1.99 19.29
N GLN A 75 6.19 1.85 20.59
CA GLN A 75 5.97 0.61 21.35
C GLN A 75 4.52 0.09 21.25
N ARG A 76 3.55 0.99 21.10
CA ARG A 76 2.14 0.66 20.85
C ARG A 76 1.65 1.46 19.66
N MET A 77 1.16 0.76 18.64
CA MET A 77 0.50 1.39 17.52
C MET A 77 -0.76 2.16 17.99
N PRO A 78 -0.99 3.39 17.52
CA PRO A 78 -2.22 4.13 17.80
C PRO A 78 -3.46 3.30 17.46
N ARG A 79 -4.56 3.50 18.20
CA ARG A 79 -5.80 2.71 18.05
C ARG A 79 -6.33 2.75 16.61
N ASP A 80 -6.17 3.89 15.96
CA ASP A 80 -6.59 4.12 14.58
C ASP A 80 -5.92 3.14 13.60
N TYR A 81 -4.76 2.56 13.94
CA TYR A 81 -4.11 1.53 13.13
C TYR A 81 -4.70 0.10 13.29
N LYS A 82 -5.52 -0.14 14.31
CA LYS A 82 -6.02 -1.49 14.67
C LYS A 82 -7.43 -1.80 14.14
N SER A 83 -8.29 -0.80 13.96
CA SER A 83 -9.68 -1.01 13.50
C SER A 83 -9.87 -0.55 12.06
N PHE A 84 -9.47 -1.38 11.12
CA PHE A 84 -9.85 -1.19 9.72
C PHE A 84 -10.68 -2.38 9.25
N PRO A 85 -11.90 -2.14 8.74
CA PRO A 85 -12.66 -3.18 8.04
C PRO A 85 -11.79 -3.69 6.90
N LYS A 86 -11.37 -4.95 7.01
CA LYS A 86 -10.68 -5.66 5.93
C LYS A 86 -11.74 -6.13 4.94
N HIS A 87 -11.41 -6.16 3.66
CA HIS A 87 -12.26 -6.69 2.59
C HIS A 87 -13.50 -5.86 2.24
N THR A 88 -13.46 -4.55 2.48
CA THR A 88 -14.51 -3.64 2.02
C THR A 88 -13.95 -2.70 0.96
N PRO A 89 -14.50 -2.70 -0.27
CA PRO A 89 -14.14 -1.69 -1.25
C PRO A 89 -14.51 -0.30 -0.76
N ARG A 90 -13.81 0.72 -1.26
CA ARG A 90 -14.04 2.12 -0.87
C ARG A 90 -14.13 2.99 -2.10
N THR A 91 -15.13 3.86 -2.11
CA THR A 91 -15.18 5.01 -3.02
C THR A 91 -14.65 6.22 -2.27
N CYS A 92 -13.63 6.86 -2.82
CA CYS A 92 -13.00 8.05 -2.26
C CYS A 92 -13.18 9.21 -3.22
N GLU A 93 -13.96 10.21 -2.83
CA GLU A 93 -14.19 11.41 -3.62
C GLU A 93 -13.38 12.56 -3.05
N ILE A 94 -12.54 13.16 -3.89
CA ILE A 94 -11.62 14.23 -3.55
C ILE A 94 -12.01 15.45 -4.37
N GLN A 95 -12.48 16.49 -3.69
CA GLN A 95 -12.74 17.80 -4.26
C GLN A 95 -11.58 18.73 -3.88
N LEU A 96 -10.99 19.40 -4.87
CA LEU A 96 -9.86 20.29 -4.67
C LEU A 96 -10.30 21.77 -4.73
N SER A 97 -9.97 22.55 -3.70
CA SER A 97 -10.23 24.00 -3.63
C SER A 97 -9.24 24.79 -4.46
N SER A 98 -9.52 25.99 -4.95
CA SER A 98 -8.60 26.73 -5.85
C SER A 98 -7.12 26.84 -5.42
N THR A 99 -6.83 26.73 -4.11
CA THR A 99 -5.47 26.78 -3.54
C THR A 99 -4.76 25.43 -3.48
N ASP A 100 -5.47 24.30 -3.63
CA ASP A 100 -4.89 22.96 -3.55
C ASP A 100 -4.04 22.62 -4.78
N GLN A 101 -2.72 22.54 -4.58
CA GLN A 101 -1.74 22.27 -5.61
C GLN A 101 -1.42 20.77 -5.80
N SER A 102 -1.91 19.88 -4.94
CA SER A 102 -1.68 18.43 -5.03
C SER A 102 -2.98 17.66 -4.82
N LEU A 103 -2.97 16.36 -5.12
CA LEU A 103 -4.08 15.47 -4.78
C LEU A 103 -4.04 15.03 -3.31
N GLY A 104 -2.91 15.22 -2.61
CA GLY A 104 -2.75 14.82 -1.21
C GLY A 104 -2.35 13.35 -0.98
N PHE A 105 -1.86 12.65 -2.00
CA PHE A 105 -1.35 11.28 -1.86
C PHE A 105 -0.26 10.98 -2.90
N ASP A 106 0.57 10.01 -2.58
CA ASP A 106 1.60 9.46 -3.48
C ASP A 106 1.18 8.06 -3.95
N ILE A 107 1.55 7.71 -5.19
CA ILE A 107 1.32 6.39 -5.78
C ILE A 107 2.63 5.67 -6.05
N THR A 108 2.56 4.34 -6.08
CA THR A 108 3.65 3.45 -6.49
C THR A 108 3.12 2.42 -7.49
N HIS A 109 4.00 1.92 -8.34
CA HIS A 109 3.62 0.96 -9.38
C HIS A 109 3.24 -0.38 -8.77
N GLY A 110 2.31 -1.08 -9.42
CA GLY A 110 2.13 -2.51 -9.20
C GLY A 110 3.17 -3.34 -9.94
N ASP A 111 3.00 -4.65 -9.83
CA ASP A 111 3.84 -5.63 -10.51
C ASP A 111 3.90 -5.35 -12.02
N ASN A 112 5.10 -5.45 -12.61
CA ASN A 112 5.34 -5.21 -14.03
C ASN A 112 4.85 -3.84 -14.54
N ASN A 113 4.83 -2.81 -13.70
CA ASN A 113 4.32 -1.46 -14.01
C ASN A 113 2.82 -1.40 -14.37
N VAL A 114 2.04 -2.40 -13.97
CA VAL A 114 0.59 -2.47 -14.21
C VAL A 114 -0.21 -2.14 -12.96
N GLY A 115 -1.14 -1.19 -13.11
CA GLY A 115 -1.91 -0.59 -12.04
C GLY A 115 -1.05 0.08 -10.96
N VAL A 116 -1.69 0.64 -9.93
CA VAL A 116 -1.00 1.41 -8.88
C VAL A 116 -1.55 1.14 -7.49
N TRP A 117 -0.67 1.31 -6.51
CA TRP A 117 -1.00 1.33 -5.09
C TRP A 117 -0.83 2.73 -4.53
N ILE A 118 -1.63 3.07 -3.51
CA ILE A 118 -1.39 4.25 -2.69
C ILE A 118 -0.18 3.99 -1.81
N GLN A 119 0.87 4.78 -2.01
CA GLN A 119 2.11 4.70 -1.25
C GLN A 119 1.99 5.43 0.10
N GLU A 120 1.34 6.59 0.10
CA GLU A 120 1.19 7.45 1.27
C GLU A 120 0.01 8.40 1.05
N VAL A 121 -0.71 8.73 2.12
CA VAL A 121 -1.74 9.78 2.10
C VAL A 121 -1.24 10.90 3.00
N GLN A 122 -1.13 12.10 2.45
CA GLN A 122 -0.52 13.24 3.12
C GLN A 122 -1.53 13.84 4.12
N PRO A 123 -1.14 14.08 5.38
CA PRO A 123 -2.04 14.64 6.39
C PRO A 123 -2.46 16.08 6.02
N ASN A 124 -3.64 16.50 6.50
CA ASN A 124 -4.19 17.85 6.29
C ASN A 124 -4.41 18.20 4.80
N THR A 125 -4.71 17.18 3.98
CA THR A 125 -5.06 17.35 2.56
C THR A 125 -6.49 16.86 2.29
N PRO A 126 -7.12 17.29 1.17
CA PRO A 126 -8.43 16.76 0.79
C PRO A 126 -8.49 15.23 0.75
N ALA A 127 -7.43 14.55 0.28
CA ALA A 127 -7.36 13.09 0.27
C ALA A 127 -7.40 12.48 1.68
N SER A 128 -6.73 13.08 2.67
CA SER A 128 -6.74 12.57 4.05
C SER A 128 -8.10 12.68 4.74
N GLY A 129 -9.00 13.53 4.23
CA GLY A 129 -10.39 13.61 4.68
C GLY A 129 -11.30 12.52 4.10
N THR A 130 -10.81 11.70 3.18
CA THR A 130 -11.56 10.59 2.56
C THR A 130 -11.28 9.26 3.24
N LEU A 131 -11.82 8.17 2.68
CA LEU A 131 -11.52 6.81 3.12
C LEU A 131 -10.25 6.22 2.47
N LEU A 132 -9.50 7.00 1.68
CA LEU A 132 -8.29 6.56 0.98
C LEU A 132 -7.17 6.23 1.97
N ARG A 133 -6.51 5.10 1.78
CA ARG A 133 -5.47 4.62 2.72
C ARG A 133 -4.21 4.18 1.99
N LYS A 134 -3.10 4.23 2.72
CA LYS A 134 -1.85 3.56 2.33
C LYS A 134 -2.11 2.08 2.05
N CYS A 135 -1.47 1.56 1.00
CA CYS A 135 -1.62 0.21 0.47
C CYS A 135 -2.99 -0.12 -0.15
N ASP A 136 -3.79 0.88 -0.49
CA ASP A 136 -4.97 0.68 -1.33
C ASP A 136 -4.59 0.48 -2.79
N ARG A 137 -5.17 -0.50 -3.47
CA ARG A 137 -5.08 -0.68 -4.93
C ARG A 137 -6.12 0.21 -5.57
N ILE A 138 -5.72 1.05 -6.53
CA ILE A 138 -6.69 1.79 -7.35
C ILE A 138 -7.21 0.86 -8.44
N LEU A 139 -8.53 0.65 -8.46
CA LEU A 139 -9.22 -0.13 -9.49
C LEU A 139 -9.90 0.77 -10.51
N GLU A 140 -10.43 1.93 -10.09
CA GLU A 140 -11.08 2.88 -10.99
C GLU A 140 -10.67 4.32 -10.68
N ILE A 141 -10.60 5.15 -11.73
CA ILE A 141 -10.43 6.61 -11.68
C ILE A 141 -11.58 7.24 -12.45
N ASN A 142 -12.41 8.03 -11.77
CA ASN A 142 -13.61 8.66 -12.35
C ASN A 142 -14.49 7.65 -13.11
N ASP A 143 -14.71 6.49 -12.49
CA ASP A 143 -15.50 5.36 -13.01
C ASP A 143 -14.89 4.62 -14.23
N ASP A 144 -13.69 5.00 -14.69
CA ASP A 144 -12.90 4.20 -15.62
C ASP A 144 -12.10 3.13 -14.88
N PHE A 145 -12.18 1.87 -15.30
CA PHE A 145 -11.33 0.80 -14.78
C PHE A 145 -9.87 0.98 -15.22
N VAL A 146 -8.91 0.83 -14.29
CA VAL A 146 -7.48 1.10 -14.51
C VAL A 146 -6.53 0.04 -13.94
N ASP A 147 -7.02 -1.06 -13.35
CA ASP A 147 -6.14 -2.06 -12.70
C ASP A 147 -5.14 -2.73 -13.67
N ASP A 148 -5.50 -2.78 -14.95
CA ASP A 148 -4.71 -3.35 -16.05
C ASP A 148 -3.99 -2.29 -16.90
N GLU A 149 -4.12 -1.00 -16.56
CA GLU A 149 -3.43 0.07 -17.27
C GLU A 149 -1.98 0.24 -16.77
N PRO A 150 -1.05 0.64 -17.66
CA PRO A 150 0.30 1.04 -17.26
C PRO A 150 0.28 2.28 -16.35
N ILE A 151 1.25 2.36 -15.43
CA ILE A 151 1.37 3.49 -14.48
C ILE A 151 1.37 4.87 -15.16
N GLU A 152 1.97 5.01 -16.35
CA GLU A 152 2.02 6.30 -17.05
C GLU A 152 0.64 6.77 -17.52
N THR A 153 -0.22 5.85 -17.98
CA THR A 153 -1.61 6.15 -18.35
C THR A 153 -2.40 6.61 -17.13
N ILE A 154 -2.25 5.90 -16.01
CA ILE A 154 -2.90 6.22 -14.74
C ILE A 154 -2.46 7.61 -14.24
N LYS A 155 -1.16 7.91 -14.31
CA LYS A 155 -0.63 9.25 -13.97
C LYS A 155 -1.26 10.35 -14.82
N GLN A 156 -1.50 10.10 -16.12
CA GLN A 156 -2.17 11.06 -16.99
C GLN A 156 -3.63 11.29 -16.55
N LYS A 157 -4.37 10.23 -16.23
CA LYS A 157 -5.74 10.32 -15.70
C LYS A 157 -5.80 11.10 -14.39
N LEU A 158 -4.88 10.84 -13.45
CA LEU A 158 -4.78 11.59 -12.19
C LEU A 158 -4.44 13.08 -12.43
N LYS A 159 -3.56 13.40 -13.38
CA LYS A 159 -3.26 14.79 -13.78
C LYS A 159 -4.49 15.48 -14.35
N ALA A 160 -5.25 14.81 -15.22
CA ALA A 160 -6.49 15.35 -15.79
C ALA A 160 -7.54 15.62 -14.70
N ALA A 161 -7.75 14.67 -13.80
CA ALA A 161 -8.65 14.82 -12.65
C ALA A 161 -8.25 15.99 -11.73
N LYS A 162 -6.96 16.14 -11.46
CA LYS A 162 -6.41 17.28 -10.70
C LYS A 162 -6.73 18.63 -11.36
N SER A 163 -6.58 18.72 -12.69
CA SER A 163 -6.95 19.91 -13.46
C SER A 163 -8.44 20.21 -13.39
N ASN A 164 -9.27 19.16 -13.43
CA ASN A 164 -10.73 19.25 -13.30
C ASN A 164 -11.21 19.49 -11.86
N ARG A 165 -10.30 19.57 -10.89
CA ARG A 165 -10.56 19.82 -9.46
C ARG A 165 -11.43 18.76 -8.76
N TYR A 166 -11.66 17.60 -9.41
CA TYR A 166 -12.46 16.51 -8.88
C TYR A 166 -11.83 15.17 -9.25
N LEU A 167 -11.76 14.26 -8.29
CA LEU A 167 -11.26 12.91 -8.46
C LEU A 167 -12.10 11.93 -7.64
N LYS A 168 -12.63 10.92 -8.30
CA LYS A 168 -13.29 9.77 -7.69
C LYS A 168 -12.44 8.53 -7.87
N LEU A 169 -12.05 7.89 -6.78
CA LEU A 169 -11.28 6.65 -6.79
C LEU A 169 -12.16 5.50 -6.27
N TYR A 170 -12.15 4.38 -6.98
CA TYR A 170 -12.62 3.11 -6.43
C TYR A 170 -11.41 2.25 -6.07
N VAL A 171 -11.30 1.90 -4.79
CA VAL A 171 -10.11 1.24 -4.24
C VAL A 171 -10.46 0.03 -3.40
N VAL A 172 -9.52 -0.90 -3.30
CA VAL A 172 -9.60 -2.07 -2.41
C VAL A 172 -8.31 -2.23 -1.61
N ASP A 173 -8.39 -2.83 -0.42
CA ASP A 173 -7.19 -3.15 0.33
C ASP A 173 -6.40 -4.31 -0.31
N THR A 174 -5.13 -4.44 0.07
CA THR A 174 -4.23 -5.48 -0.44
C THR A 174 -4.75 -6.89 -0.23
N ALA A 175 -5.43 -7.16 0.89
CA ALA A 175 -5.91 -8.51 1.20
C ALA A 175 -7.08 -8.91 0.27
N MET A 176 -7.99 -7.97 0.00
CA MET A 176 -9.06 -8.15 -0.98
C MET A 176 -8.50 -8.32 -2.39
N TYR A 177 -7.60 -7.43 -2.84
CA TYR A 177 -6.98 -7.56 -4.16
C TYR A 177 -6.33 -8.94 -4.36
N ARG A 178 -5.54 -9.40 -3.37
CA ARG A 178 -4.91 -10.73 -3.39
C ARG A 178 -5.92 -11.85 -3.43
N TYR A 179 -7.03 -11.74 -2.72
CA TYR A 179 -8.11 -12.73 -2.75
C TYR A 179 -8.69 -12.86 -4.17
N PHE A 180 -9.03 -11.75 -4.83
CA PHE A 180 -9.59 -11.77 -6.18
C PHE A 180 -8.60 -12.33 -7.20
N LYS A 181 -7.34 -11.86 -7.18
CA LYS A 181 -6.29 -12.37 -8.08
C LYS A 181 -6.02 -13.87 -7.86
N LYS A 182 -5.89 -14.33 -6.61
CA LYS A 182 -5.64 -15.75 -6.29
C LYS A 182 -6.77 -16.66 -6.80
N ASN A 183 -8.02 -16.22 -6.66
CA ASN A 183 -9.19 -16.98 -7.09
C ASN A 183 -9.54 -16.74 -8.57
N LYS A 184 -8.74 -15.95 -9.31
CA LYS A 184 -8.99 -15.59 -10.71
C LYS A 184 -10.36 -14.94 -10.94
N ILE A 185 -10.87 -14.22 -9.94
CA ILE A 185 -12.10 -13.45 -10.03
C ILE A 185 -11.76 -12.08 -10.59
N LEU A 186 -12.56 -11.61 -11.55
CA LEU A 186 -12.38 -10.32 -12.16
C LEU A 186 -12.60 -9.19 -11.14
N LEU A 187 -11.70 -8.21 -11.11
CA LEU A 187 -11.73 -7.06 -10.20
C LEU A 187 -12.70 -5.96 -10.65
N LYS A 188 -13.83 -6.35 -11.26
CA LYS A 188 -14.89 -5.40 -11.60
C LYS A 188 -15.73 -5.09 -10.35
N ARG A 189 -16.19 -3.84 -10.25
CA ARG A 189 -17.04 -3.36 -9.15
C ARG A 189 -18.21 -4.31 -8.84
N THR A 190 -18.90 -4.83 -9.86
CA THR A 190 -20.01 -5.78 -9.71
C THR A 190 -19.62 -7.04 -8.91
N ASN A 191 -18.52 -7.68 -9.29
CA ASN A 191 -18.03 -8.90 -8.65
C ASN A 191 -17.57 -8.64 -7.21
N ILE A 192 -17.01 -7.45 -6.97
CA ILE A 192 -16.53 -7.00 -5.66
C ILE A 192 -17.71 -6.75 -4.72
N GLU A 193 -18.75 -6.08 -5.20
CA GLU A 193 -19.98 -5.81 -4.44
C GLU A 193 -20.72 -7.10 -4.09
N GLU A 194 -20.87 -8.03 -5.04
CA GLU A 194 -21.46 -9.35 -4.82
C GLU A 194 -20.70 -10.16 -3.73
N CYS A 195 -19.37 -10.21 -3.81
CA CYS A 195 -18.56 -10.91 -2.80
C CYS A 195 -18.63 -10.25 -1.41
N SER A 196 -18.69 -8.92 -1.37
CA SER A 196 -18.77 -8.16 -0.12
C SER A 196 -20.12 -8.41 0.57
N PHE A 197 -21.20 -8.44 -0.21
CA PHE A 197 -22.55 -8.76 0.27
C PHE A 197 -22.65 -10.19 0.82
N MET A 198 -22.05 -11.17 0.12
CA MET A 198 -22.06 -12.57 0.55
C MET A 198 -21.32 -12.79 1.89
N LYS A 199 -20.22 -12.07 2.13
CA LYS A 199 -19.51 -12.15 3.42
C LYS A 199 -20.28 -11.52 4.57
N GLN A 200 -20.90 -10.36 4.36
CA GLN A 200 -21.74 -9.71 5.37
C GLN A 200 -22.91 -10.61 5.80
N LYS A 201 -23.53 -11.32 4.85
CA LYS A 201 -24.60 -12.29 5.13
C LYS A 201 -24.11 -13.51 5.95
N GLN A 202 -22.87 -13.95 5.74
CA GLN A 202 -22.27 -15.06 6.49
C GLN A 202 -21.85 -14.65 7.91
N GLU A 203 -21.45 -13.40 8.11
CA GLU A 203 -21.09 -12.87 9.44
C GLU A 203 -22.33 -12.58 10.28
N SER A 204 -23.40 -12.04 9.69
CA SER A 204 -24.67 -11.81 10.39
C SER A 204 -25.43 -13.10 10.74
N SER A 205 -25.27 -14.17 9.95
CA SER A 205 -25.82 -15.49 10.29
C SER A 205 -25.08 -16.16 11.43
N LYS A 206 -23.76 -15.96 11.56
CA LYS A 206 -22.97 -16.49 12.69
C LYS A 206 -23.25 -15.77 14.01
N GLN A 207 -23.53 -14.46 13.98
CA GLN A 207 -23.88 -13.72 15.19
C GLN A 207 -25.25 -14.10 15.77
N ASN A 208 -26.18 -14.56 14.92
CA ASN A 208 -27.50 -15.03 15.35
C ASN A 208 -27.51 -16.49 15.85
N GLU A 209 -26.41 -17.22 15.73
CA GLU A 209 -26.26 -18.59 16.25
C GLU A 209 -25.54 -18.62 17.62
N GLU A 210 -25.03 -17.46 18.10
CA GLU A 210 -24.35 -17.31 19.39
C GLU A 210 -25.18 -16.56 20.46
N GLU A 211 -26.45 -16.21 20.18
CA GLU A 211 -27.48 -15.75 21.15
C GLU A 211 -28.54 -16.83 21.40
#